data_AF-A0A8X8YTJ0-F1
#
_entry.id   AF-A0A8X8YTJ0-F1
#
_cell.length_a   1.000
_cell.length_b   1.000
_cell.length_c   1.000
_cell.angle_alpha   90.00
_cell.angle_beta   90.00
_cell.angle_gamma   90.00
#
_symmetry.space_group_name_H-M   'P 1'
#
loop_
_entity.id
_entity.type
_entity.pdbx_description
1 polymer ?
#
loop_
_entity_poly.entity_id
_entity_poly.type
_entity_poly.pdbx_seq_one_letter_code
_entity_poly.pdbx_strand_id
1 'polypeptide(L)'
;MQFAVSRSPIYTDASASPLLITTHTPIPYISSMGKLSLSLLSFLLLLGLGYAFTEQQGECQLSNIDAREPSYRVQSEGGQTDFWDNHNNEFRCAGVSIRRHIIQQRGLLLPVYHNAPVLVYVVQGRGTYGVVTSGCVETFESGQQQQFSREERSQRFREDRHQKVEEFQKGDVIAIRAGDAHWVYNDGDQELVVVVFHHNSNFANQLDQNPRSFFLAGNPGNEQEEEQYRRLRGSKRGQEAQSELGNVFSGLDDELLAEAFNVDVETARKLRGQNDERGHIIRAEKSIQLIQPHRSRQERHNGLEETFCSARVKENLDRASRADFYNPRAGRFSTLNSFNLPILSFLQLSASRGVLHRNAIFAPHWYTNAHSLIYATRGASRLQIVNHRGQAVFDGQVREGQVVVVPQNFAVVKQAEEQGFEWVAFNTNENAAINTLSGRTSAIRGLPVDVVANAYQLSREEAQRIKFSRQETLIFNANDARRSA
;
A
#
# COMPACT_ATOMS: atom_id res chain seq x y z
N MET A 1 14.02 24.83 32.86
CA MET A 1 12.98 25.83 32.53
C MET A 1 11.65 25.12 32.51
N GLN A 2 10.72 25.54 33.36
CA GLN A 2 9.48 24.86 33.72
C GLN A 2 8.41 24.93 32.61
N PHE A 3 7.59 23.88 32.57
CA PHE A 3 6.32 23.80 31.83
C PHE A 3 5.28 24.75 32.44
N ALA A 4 4.46 25.38 31.60
CA ALA A 4 3.27 26.13 32.01
C ALA A 4 2.01 25.52 31.37
N VAL A 5 1.14 24.99 32.23
CA VAL A 5 -0.24 24.57 31.95
C VAL A 5 -1.16 25.69 32.44
N SER A 6 -2.05 26.19 31.57
CA SER A 6 -3.05 27.19 31.93
C SER A 6 -4.34 26.54 32.44
N ARG A 7 -4.79 26.91 33.64
CA ARG A 7 -6.16 26.72 34.14
C ARG A 7 -6.75 28.09 34.50
N SER A 8 -8.02 28.28 34.19
CA SER A 8 -8.87 29.40 34.62
C SER A 8 -10.26 28.87 35.04
N PRO A 9 -11.01 29.61 35.88
CA PRO A 9 -11.67 29.00 37.04
C PRO A 9 -13.21 28.98 37.04
N ILE A 10 -13.70 28.25 38.05
CA ILE A 10 -15.06 28.07 38.53
C ILE A 10 -15.65 29.38 39.09
N TYR A 11 -16.94 29.64 38.85
CA TYR A 11 -17.76 30.58 39.60
C TYR A 11 -18.98 29.86 40.18
N THR A 12 -19.17 30.01 41.49
CA THR A 12 -20.35 29.65 42.28
C THR A 12 -21.06 30.94 42.69
N ASP A 13 -22.40 31.01 42.62
CA ASP A 13 -23.20 31.45 43.77
C ASP A 13 -24.70 31.15 43.63
N ALA A 14 -25.37 31.08 44.77
CA ALA A 14 -26.67 30.44 44.98
C ALA A 14 -27.82 31.42 45.34
N SER A 15 -29.03 30.86 45.27
CA SER A 15 -30.26 31.15 46.07
C SER A 15 -31.24 32.23 45.60
N ALA A 16 -32.51 31.83 45.38
CA ALA A 16 -33.64 32.09 46.29
C ALA A 16 -35.00 31.69 45.65
N SER A 17 -35.83 30.97 46.41
CA SER A 17 -37.26 30.69 46.13
C SER A 17 -38.17 31.68 46.88
N PRO A 18 -39.49 31.73 46.58
CA PRO A 18 -40.44 31.24 47.59
C PRO A 18 -41.70 30.52 47.05
N LEU A 19 -42.39 29.85 48.00
CA LEU A 19 -43.57 28.98 47.95
C LEU A 19 -44.93 29.71 47.93
N LEU A 20 -45.98 29.07 47.37
CA LEU A 20 -47.40 29.02 47.81
C LEU A 20 -48.20 28.06 46.88
N ILE A 21 -48.47 26.79 47.23
CA ILE A 21 -49.64 26.18 47.94
C ILE A 21 -50.95 26.03 47.11
N THR A 22 -51.21 24.74 46.75
CA THR A 22 -52.45 23.91 46.62
C THR A 22 -53.57 24.32 45.62
N THR A 23 -54.19 23.41 44.84
CA THR A 23 -55.08 22.30 45.25
C THR A 23 -55.11 21.07 44.30
N HIS A 24 -55.41 19.89 44.88
CA HIS A 24 -55.62 18.57 44.26
C HIS A 24 -56.97 18.39 43.54
N THR A 25 -57.00 17.58 42.46
CA THR A 25 -57.83 16.35 42.25
C THR A 25 -57.40 15.60 40.95
N PRO A 26 -57.65 14.26 40.81
CA PRO A 26 -56.80 13.33 40.03
C PRO A 26 -57.49 12.54 38.88
N ILE A 27 -56.71 11.63 38.22
CA ILE A 27 -57.08 10.39 37.45
C ILE A 27 -57.06 10.52 35.89
N PRO A 28 -56.66 9.51 35.05
CA PRO A 28 -55.75 8.34 35.18
C PRO A 28 -54.77 8.05 33.99
N TYR A 29 -53.80 7.16 34.25
CA TYR A 29 -53.24 6.07 33.41
C TYR A 29 -53.09 6.22 31.88
N ILE A 30 -51.84 6.28 31.38
CA ILE A 30 -51.41 5.61 30.14
C ILE A 30 -50.05 4.91 30.32
N SER A 31 -50.14 3.57 30.22
CA SER A 31 -49.21 2.55 29.70
C SER A 31 -47.78 2.39 30.26
N SER A 32 -47.64 1.31 31.04
CA SER A 32 -46.41 0.58 31.39
C SER A 32 -45.71 -0.13 30.19
N MET A 33 -46.03 0.20 28.93
CA MET A 33 -45.43 -0.47 27.77
C MET A 33 -44.18 0.21 27.21
N GLY A 34 -43.91 1.47 27.59
CA GLY A 34 -42.73 2.20 27.11
C GLY A 34 -41.39 1.75 27.71
N LYS A 35 -41.40 1.13 28.90
CA LYS A 35 -40.16 0.76 29.61
C LYS A 35 -39.57 -0.61 29.20
N LEU A 36 -40.41 -1.53 28.72
CA LEU A 36 -39.96 -2.84 28.21
C LEU A 36 -39.38 -2.75 26.80
N SER A 37 -39.90 -1.85 25.96
CA SER A 37 -39.41 -1.63 24.58
C SER A 37 -37.98 -1.04 24.56
N LEU A 38 -37.68 -0.06 25.42
CA LEU A 38 -36.33 0.51 25.49
C LEU A 38 -35.30 -0.50 26.01
N SER A 39 -35.67 -1.36 26.97
CA SER A 39 -34.79 -2.42 27.48
C SER A 39 -34.45 -3.48 26.43
N LEU A 40 -35.43 -3.87 25.60
CA LEU A 40 -35.23 -4.84 24.52
C LEU A 40 -34.36 -4.26 23.40
N LEU A 41 -34.56 -2.98 23.04
CA LEU A 41 -33.72 -2.30 22.05
C LEU A 41 -32.28 -2.18 22.53
N SER A 42 -32.04 -1.83 23.80
CA SER A 42 -30.67 -1.79 24.35
C SER A 42 -30.00 -3.17 24.41
N PHE A 43 -30.77 -4.24 24.66
CA PHE A 43 -30.24 -5.61 24.67
C PHE A 43 -29.95 -6.13 23.26
N LEU A 44 -30.78 -5.78 22.27
CA LEU A 44 -30.54 -6.07 20.85
C LEU A 44 -29.37 -5.24 20.28
N LEU A 45 -29.18 -4.00 20.73
CA LEU A 45 -27.98 -3.20 20.40
C LEU A 45 -26.72 -3.82 21.00
N LEU A 46 -26.76 -4.30 22.25
CA LEU A 46 -25.63 -4.98 22.89
C LEU A 46 -25.31 -6.34 22.25
N LEU A 47 -26.32 -7.10 21.82
CA LEU A 47 -26.14 -8.33 21.04
C LEU A 47 -25.65 -8.04 19.62
N GLY A 48 -26.19 -7.03 18.93
CA GLY A 48 -25.74 -6.62 17.59
C GLY A 48 -24.32 -6.08 17.57
N LEU A 49 -23.91 -5.32 18.61
CA LEU A 49 -22.52 -4.96 18.86
C LEU A 49 -21.69 -6.22 19.18
N GLY A 50 -22.19 -7.14 20.02
CA GLY A 50 -21.51 -8.40 20.32
C GLY A 50 -21.20 -9.25 19.07
N TYR A 51 -22.15 -9.36 18.14
CA TYR A 51 -21.98 -10.12 16.89
C TYR A 51 -21.06 -9.41 15.88
N ALA A 52 -21.13 -8.07 15.76
CA ALA A 52 -20.22 -7.32 14.88
C ALA A 52 -18.77 -7.30 15.40
N PHE A 53 -18.57 -7.36 16.73
CA PHE A 53 -17.22 -7.41 17.33
C PHE A 53 -16.57 -8.80 17.30
N THR A 54 -17.34 -9.88 17.12
CA THR A 54 -16.77 -11.25 17.08
C THR A 54 -16.13 -11.63 15.75
N GLU A 55 -16.47 -10.98 14.62
CA GLU A 55 -16.01 -11.42 13.29
C GLU A 55 -14.54 -11.04 13.00
N GLN A 56 -13.97 -10.03 13.67
CA GLN A 56 -12.54 -9.68 13.59
C GLN A 56 -11.67 -10.34 14.68
N GLN A 57 -12.25 -11.03 15.67
CA GLN A 57 -11.49 -11.66 16.75
C GLN A 57 -10.79 -12.94 16.26
N GLY A 58 -9.62 -12.78 15.63
CA GLY A 58 -8.71 -13.91 15.39
C GLY A 58 -7.95 -13.91 14.06
N GLU A 59 -8.19 -12.96 13.15
CA GLU A 59 -7.58 -12.98 11.81
C GLU A 59 -6.04 -12.99 11.84
N CYS A 60 -5.43 -12.40 12.87
CA CYS A 60 -3.98 -12.39 13.09
C CYS A 60 -3.47 -13.44 14.09
N GLN A 61 -4.28 -14.44 14.48
CA GLN A 61 -3.80 -15.60 15.26
C GLN A 61 -3.10 -16.60 14.34
N LEU A 62 -1.97 -16.19 13.76
CA LEU A 62 -1.22 -17.00 12.82
C LEU A 62 -0.34 -18.01 13.56
N SER A 63 -0.56 -19.30 13.29
CA SER A 63 0.31 -20.39 13.77
C SER A 63 1.45 -20.71 12.80
N ASN A 64 1.26 -20.41 11.51
CA ASN A 64 2.25 -20.53 10.46
C ASN A 64 2.10 -19.35 9.49
N ILE A 65 3.22 -18.83 9.01
CA ILE A 65 3.34 -17.87 7.91
C ILE A 65 4.18 -18.57 6.84
N ASP A 66 3.91 -18.31 5.57
CA ASP A 66 4.70 -18.88 4.46
C ASP A 66 5.34 -17.77 3.63
N ALA A 67 6.48 -18.09 2.99
CA ALA A 67 7.02 -17.30 1.90
C ALA A 67 6.31 -17.73 0.61
N ARG A 68 5.53 -16.82 0.01
CA ARG A 68 4.61 -17.11 -1.08
C ARG A 68 5.16 -16.68 -2.44
N GLU A 69 5.03 -17.56 -3.41
CA GLU A 69 5.13 -17.24 -4.84
C GLU A 69 3.74 -16.82 -5.38
N PRO A 70 3.66 -16.23 -6.59
CA PRO A 70 2.38 -15.98 -7.23
C PRO A 70 1.52 -17.24 -7.28
N SER A 71 0.25 -17.10 -6.89
CA SER A 71 -0.73 -18.19 -6.88
C SER A 71 -1.29 -18.45 -8.28
N TYR A 72 -1.42 -17.41 -9.11
CA TYR A 72 -1.92 -17.55 -10.47
C TYR A 72 -1.44 -16.39 -11.37
N ARG A 73 -1.69 -16.52 -12.68
CA ARG A 73 -1.17 -15.60 -13.71
C ARG A 73 -2.22 -15.38 -14.80
N VAL A 74 -2.36 -14.11 -15.18
CA VAL A 74 -3.20 -13.65 -16.30
C VAL A 74 -2.30 -13.13 -17.42
N GLN A 75 -2.50 -13.66 -18.63
CA GLN A 75 -1.78 -13.25 -19.84
C GLN A 75 -2.53 -12.13 -20.57
N SER A 76 -1.80 -11.26 -21.25
CA SER A 76 -2.33 -10.20 -22.11
C SER A 76 -1.42 -9.99 -23.32
N GLU A 77 -1.89 -9.30 -24.34
CA GLU A 77 -1.14 -9.09 -25.60
C GLU A 77 0.25 -8.43 -25.39
N GLY A 78 0.31 -7.46 -24.47
CA GLY A 78 1.50 -6.66 -24.18
C GLY A 78 2.27 -7.09 -22.93
N GLY A 79 1.91 -8.22 -22.29
CA GLY A 79 2.56 -8.65 -21.05
C GLY A 79 1.75 -9.65 -20.23
N GLN A 80 2.03 -9.70 -18.93
CA GLN A 80 1.33 -10.58 -18.00
C GLN A 80 1.21 -9.97 -16.61
N THR A 81 0.31 -10.50 -15.80
CA THR A 81 0.19 -10.16 -14.38
C THR A 81 0.16 -11.41 -13.51
N ASP A 82 1.05 -11.42 -12.53
CA ASP A 82 1.14 -12.42 -11.47
C ASP A 82 0.37 -11.94 -10.24
N PHE A 83 -0.44 -12.83 -9.66
CA PHE A 83 -1.28 -12.53 -8.50
C PHE A 83 -0.95 -13.44 -7.33
N TRP A 84 -0.94 -12.88 -6.12
CA TRP A 84 -0.92 -13.65 -4.88
C TRP A 84 -2.33 -13.74 -4.33
N ASP A 85 -2.73 -14.93 -3.89
CA ASP A 85 -4.05 -15.13 -3.28
C ASP A 85 -4.14 -14.36 -1.94
N ASN A 86 -4.95 -13.30 -1.95
CA ASN A 86 -5.20 -12.43 -0.81
C ASN A 86 -6.08 -13.07 0.27
N HIS A 87 -6.62 -14.27 0.05
CA HIS A 87 -7.38 -15.02 1.05
C HIS A 87 -6.48 -15.83 1.99
N ASN A 88 -5.18 -15.96 1.70
CA ASN A 88 -4.26 -16.56 2.68
C ASN A 88 -4.26 -15.75 3.97
N ASN A 89 -4.13 -16.44 5.10
CA ASN A 89 -4.32 -15.87 6.44
C ASN A 89 -3.42 -14.67 6.70
N GLU A 90 -2.18 -14.72 6.23
CA GLU A 90 -1.20 -13.65 6.39
C GLU A 90 -1.57 -12.36 5.62
N PHE A 91 -2.18 -12.47 4.43
CA PHE A 91 -2.66 -11.30 3.66
C PHE A 91 -3.94 -10.73 4.25
N ARG A 92 -4.87 -11.58 4.71
CA ARG A 92 -6.09 -11.15 5.44
C ARG A 92 -5.76 -10.45 6.74
N CYS A 93 -4.87 -11.03 7.55
CA CYS A 93 -4.39 -10.42 8.79
C CYS A 93 -3.82 -9.02 8.55
N ALA A 94 -3.03 -8.82 7.49
CA ALA A 94 -2.49 -7.51 7.16
C ALA A 94 -3.50 -6.60 6.44
N GLY A 95 -4.60 -7.14 5.91
CA GLY A 95 -5.58 -6.42 5.11
C GLY A 95 -5.00 -5.90 3.79
N VAL A 96 -4.17 -6.69 3.11
CA VAL A 96 -3.42 -6.26 1.91
C VAL A 96 -3.53 -7.26 0.77
N SER A 97 -3.25 -6.81 -0.45
CA SER A 97 -3.00 -7.68 -1.60
C SER A 97 -1.83 -7.17 -2.42
N ILE A 98 -1.23 -8.06 -3.20
CA ILE A 98 -0.06 -7.76 -4.02
C ILE A 98 -0.18 -8.45 -5.37
N ARG A 99 0.26 -7.76 -6.42
CA ARG A 99 0.38 -8.29 -7.77
C ARG A 99 1.67 -7.79 -8.42
N ARG A 100 2.13 -8.47 -9.46
CA ARG A 100 3.30 -8.08 -10.24
C ARG A 100 2.93 -8.02 -11.72
N HIS A 101 3.15 -6.87 -12.34
CA HIS A 101 3.01 -6.71 -13.77
C HIS A 101 4.37 -6.90 -14.45
N ILE A 102 4.39 -7.66 -15.54
CA ILE A 102 5.51 -7.77 -16.46
C ILE A 102 5.02 -7.23 -17.80
N ILE A 103 5.51 -6.06 -18.18
CA ILE A 103 5.04 -5.31 -19.34
C ILE A 103 6.15 -5.33 -20.38
N GLN A 104 5.88 -5.90 -21.55
CA GLN A 104 6.84 -6.02 -22.63
C GLN A 104 7.10 -4.65 -23.28
N GLN A 105 8.12 -4.55 -24.13
CA GLN A 105 8.38 -3.32 -24.87
C GLN A 105 7.14 -2.90 -25.67
N ARG A 106 6.81 -1.60 -25.61
CA ARG A 106 5.57 -1.01 -26.17
C ARG A 106 4.28 -1.53 -25.54
N GLY A 107 4.36 -2.24 -24.41
CA GLY A 107 3.20 -2.63 -23.63
C GLY A 107 2.59 -1.43 -22.90
N LEU A 108 1.26 -1.34 -22.93
CA LEU A 108 0.46 -0.34 -22.23
C LEU A 108 -0.48 -1.07 -21.27
N LEU A 109 -0.27 -0.89 -19.97
CA LEU A 109 -1.28 -1.18 -18.96
C LEU A 109 -2.42 -0.17 -19.15
N LEU A 110 -3.59 -0.68 -19.49
CA LEU A 110 -4.77 0.13 -19.75
C LEU A 110 -5.18 0.95 -18.51
N PRO A 111 -5.82 2.12 -18.68
CA PRO A 111 -6.20 2.97 -17.56
C PRO A 111 -7.13 2.24 -16.59
N VAL A 112 -6.79 2.28 -15.30
CA VAL A 112 -7.47 1.56 -14.22
C VAL A 112 -7.49 2.39 -12.95
N TYR A 113 -8.54 2.28 -12.14
CA TYR A 113 -8.56 2.77 -10.76
C TYR A 113 -8.92 1.63 -9.79
N HIS A 114 -8.55 1.79 -8.52
CA HIS A 114 -8.78 0.79 -7.47
C HIS A 114 -9.61 1.36 -6.33
N ASN A 115 -10.31 0.48 -5.61
CA ASN A 115 -11.01 0.84 -4.37
C ASN A 115 -10.08 1.09 -3.17
N ALA A 116 -8.81 0.69 -3.27
CA ALA A 116 -7.81 0.83 -2.22
C ALA A 116 -6.61 1.66 -2.70
N PRO A 117 -5.90 2.36 -1.78
CA PRO A 117 -4.68 3.07 -2.14
C PRO A 117 -3.56 2.09 -2.48
N VAL A 118 -2.67 2.54 -3.37
CA VAL A 118 -1.66 1.70 -4.01
C VAL A 118 -0.27 2.28 -3.86
N LEU A 119 0.70 1.41 -3.55
CA LEU A 119 2.12 1.68 -3.75
C LEU A 119 2.67 0.78 -4.85
N VAL A 120 3.34 1.37 -5.83
CA VAL A 120 4.01 0.66 -6.93
C VAL A 120 5.50 0.76 -6.73
N TYR A 121 6.22 -0.36 -6.73
CA TYR A 121 7.69 -0.38 -6.77
C TYR A 121 8.18 -0.91 -8.11
N VAL A 122 9.10 -0.17 -8.73
CA VAL A 122 9.69 -0.53 -10.03
C VAL A 122 10.90 -1.44 -9.81
N VAL A 123 10.73 -2.73 -10.07
CA VAL A 123 11.77 -3.76 -9.86
C VAL A 123 12.82 -3.69 -10.97
N GLN A 124 12.38 -3.52 -12.22
CA GLN A 124 13.22 -3.50 -13.42
C GLN A 124 12.59 -2.59 -14.48
N GLY A 125 13.43 -2.00 -15.32
CA GLY A 125 12.98 -1.24 -16.49
C GLY A 125 12.78 0.25 -16.21
N ARG A 126 12.19 0.91 -17.19
CA ARG A 126 11.74 2.30 -17.17
C ARG A 126 10.48 2.43 -18.01
N GLY A 127 9.76 3.51 -17.84
CA GLY A 127 8.55 3.77 -18.59
C GLY A 127 8.03 5.18 -18.36
N THR A 128 6.86 5.42 -18.93
CA THR A 128 6.06 6.61 -18.66
C THR A 128 4.75 6.19 -18.00
N TYR A 129 4.31 6.95 -16.99
CA TYR A 129 3.02 6.73 -16.33
C TYR A 129 2.23 8.04 -16.24
N GLY A 130 0.91 7.91 -16.17
CA GLY A 130 0.00 9.01 -15.86
C GLY A 130 -0.89 8.61 -14.68
N VAL A 131 -1.12 9.56 -13.78
CA VAL A 131 -2.14 9.46 -12.72
C VAL A 131 -3.13 10.59 -12.99
N VAL A 132 -4.38 10.21 -13.29
CA VAL A 132 -5.47 11.13 -13.59
C VAL A 132 -6.19 11.45 -12.29
N THR A 133 -6.06 12.70 -11.86
CA THR A 133 -6.80 13.23 -10.71
C THR A 133 -8.05 13.92 -11.20
N SER A 134 -9.22 13.39 -10.84
CA SER A 134 -10.50 14.01 -11.18
C SER A 134 -10.57 15.45 -10.65
N GLY A 135 -11.01 16.39 -11.50
CA GLY A 135 -11.11 17.81 -11.17
C GLY A 135 -9.83 18.63 -11.37
N CYS A 136 -8.72 18.02 -11.78
CA CYS A 136 -7.51 18.73 -12.22
C CYS A 136 -7.53 18.94 -13.75
N VAL A 137 -7.05 20.09 -14.22
CA VAL A 137 -7.07 20.38 -15.67
C VAL A 137 -5.87 19.76 -16.40
N GLU A 138 -5.95 19.75 -17.72
CA GLU A 138 -4.87 19.34 -18.61
C GLU A 138 -3.76 20.39 -18.63
N THR A 139 -2.68 20.14 -17.89
CA THR A 139 -1.54 21.06 -17.80
C THR A 139 -0.49 20.86 -18.89
N PHE A 140 -0.57 19.79 -19.67
CA PHE A 140 0.36 19.50 -20.77
C PHE A 140 -0.35 19.70 -22.11
N GLU A 141 0.01 20.75 -22.86
CA GLU A 141 -0.66 21.15 -24.11
C GLU A 141 0.33 21.33 -25.27
N SER A 142 -0.05 20.92 -26.48
CA SER A 142 0.82 20.96 -27.67
C SER A 142 1.21 22.39 -28.13
N GLY A 143 0.43 23.41 -27.76
CA GLY A 143 0.65 24.82 -28.14
C GLY A 143 1.84 25.52 -27.47
N GLN A 144 2.41 24.94 -26.40
CA GLN A 144 3.48 25.57 -25.62
C GLN A 144 4.91 25.34 -26.19
N GLN A 145 5.06 24.48 -27.20
CA GLN A 145 6.36 24.23 -27.85
C GLN A 145 6.64 25.26 -28.96
N GLN A 146 7.18 26.43 -28.59
CA GLN A 146 7.56 27.54 -29.50
C GLN A 146 8.72 27.25 -30.47
N GLN A 147 9.26 26.02 -30.53
CA GLN A 147 10.51 25.74 -31.26
C GLN A 147 10.40 24.82 -32.48
N PHE A 148 9.21 24.32 -32.83
CA PHE A 148 9.04 23.53 -34.07
C PHE A 148 8.81 24.42 -35.29
N SER A 149 9.48 24.06 -36.39
CA SER A 149 9.38 24.75 -37.68
C SER A 149 7.95 24.69 -38.24
N ARG A 150 7.56 25.69 -39.04
CA ARG A 150 6.18 25.86 -39.57
C ARG A 150 5.69 24.66 -40.39
N GLU A 151 6.61 23.85 -40.93
CA GLU A 151 6.33 22.60 -41.68
C GLU A 151 6.15 21.37 -40.75
N GLU A 152 6.78 21.33 -39.57
CA GLU A 152 6.58 20.26 -38.57
C GLU A 152 5.25 20.41 -37.82
N ARG A 153 4.72 21.63 -37.73
CA ARG A 153 3.38 21.91 -37.16
C ARG A 153 2.24 21.23 -37.91
N SER A 154 2.38 21.01 -39.23
CA SER A 154 1.29 20.48 -40.06
C SER A 154 1.14 18.95 -40.03
N GLN A 155 2.07 18.20 -39.44
CA GLN A 155 2.04 16.72 -39.50
C GLN A 155 2.17 15.99 -38.16
N ARG A 156 2.61 16.63 -37.06
CA ARG A 156 3.02 15.89 -35.84
C ARG A 156 2.19 16.08 -34.58
N PHE A 157 1.37 17.12 -34.46
CA PHE A 157 0.53 17.33 -33.28
C PHE A 157 -0.85 17.82 -33.73
N ARG A 158 -1.82 16.93 -33.80
CA ARG A 158 -3.22 17.35 -33.63
C ARG A 158 -3.32 17.99 -32.24
N GLU A 159 -4.17 19.00 -32.08
CA GLU A 159 -4.40 19.67 -30.79
C GLU A 159 -4.66 18.60 -29.71
N ASP A 160 -3.75 18.47 -28.76
CA ASP A 160 -3.84 17.49 -27.68
C ASP A 160 -3.48 18.19 -26.37
N ARG A 161 -4.19 17.77 -25.32
CA ARG A 161 -4.08 18.27 -23.96
C ARG A 161 -4.34 17.11 -23.02
N HIS A 162 -3.45 16.92 -22.05
CA HIS A 162 -3.64 15.90 -21.03
C HIS A 162 -3.04 16.34 -19.69
N GLN A 163 -3.39 15.62 -18.62
CA GLN A 163 -2.75 15.81 -17.32
C GLN A 163 -1.27 15.42 -17.37
N LYS A 164 -0.55 15.82 -16.32
CA LYS A 164 0.88 15.55 -16.14
C LYS A 164 1.19 14.05 -16.30
N VAL A 165 2.14 13.75 -17.18
CA VAL A 165 2.77 12.42 -17.29
C VAL A 165 4.21 12.50 -16.79
N GLU A 166 4.69 11.41 -16.21
CA GLU A 166 6.03 11.36 -15.64
C GLU A 166 6.78 10.12 -16.09
N GLU A 167 8.08 10.26 -16.28
CA GLU A 167 8.99 9.13 -16.46
C GLU A 167 9.26 8.46 -15.11
N PHE A 168 9.46 7.14 -15.13
CA PHE A 168 9.90 6.38 -13.98
C PHE A 168 10.95 5.33 -14.37
N GLN A 169 11.70 4.88 -13.37
CA GLN A 169 12.79 3.92 -13.55
C GLN A 169 12.89 2.98 -12.35
N LYS A 170 13.69 1.93 -12.50
CA LYS A 170 14.05 1.02 -11.40
C LYS A 170 14.30 1.76 -10.08
N GLY A 171 13.68 1.25 -9.02
CA GLY A 171 13.78 1.75 -7.66
C GLY A 171 12.81 2.87 -7.32
N ASP A 172 12.06 3.41 -8.29
CA ASP A 172 10.99 4.35 -7.99
C ASP A 172 9.85 3.63 -7.23
N VAL A 173 9.35 4.31 -6.19
CA VAL A 173 8.07 4.02 -5.55
C VAL A 173 7.08 5.11 -5.95
N ILE A 174 5.93 4.72 -6.50
CA ILE A 174 4.83 5.61 -6.90
C ILE A 174 3.65 5.36 -5.97
N ALA A 175 3.02 6.43 -5.49
CA ALA A 175 1.94 6.42 -4.53
C ALA A 175 0.64 6.95 -5.16
N ILE A 176 -0.41 6.14 -5.18
CA ILE A 176 -1.67 6.42 -5.89
C ILE A 176 -2.84 6.27 -4.92
N ARG A 177 -3.78 7.22 -4.91
CA ARG A 177 -4.94 7.18 -4.03
C ARG A 177 -5.97 6.17 -4.55
N ALA A 178 -6.81 5.68 -3.65
CA ALA A 178 -8.04 4.99 -4.06
C ALA A 178 -8.85 5.91 -4.99
N GLY A 179 -9.36 5.36 -6.09
CA GLY A 179 -10.19 6.07 -7.07
C GLY A 179 -9.44 6.87 -8.14
N ASP A 180 -8.14 7.12 -8.00
CA ASP A 180 -7.38 7.77 -9.07
C ASP A 180 -7.10 6.78 -10.21
N ALA A 181 -7.50 7.15 -11.42
CA ALA A 181 -7.19 6.36 -12.61
C ALA A 181 -5.72 6.52 -12.98
N HIS A 182 -5.07 5.44 -13.39
CA HIS A 182 -3.67 5.48 -13.80
C HIS A 182 -3.39 4.46 -14.90
N TRP A 183 -2.34 4.71 -15.65
CA TRP A 183 -1.86 3.86 -16.75
C TRP A 183 -0.35 3.85 -16.80
N VAL A 184 0.23 2.82 -17.41
CA VAL A 184 1.68 2.63 -17.50
C VAL A 184 2.07 2.18 -18.90
N TYR A 185 3.05 2.85 -19.50
CA TYR A 185 3.59 2.50 -20.81
C TYR A 185 5.09 2.17 -20.70
N ASN A 186 5.48 1.02 -21.26
CA ASN A 186 6.88 0.63 -21.38
C ASN A 186 7.48 1.18 -22.69
N ASP A 187 8.12 2.35 -22.59
CA ASP A 187 8.93 2.97 -23.64
C ASP A 187 10.42 2.55 -23.59
N GLY A 188 10.76 1.59 -22.73
CA GLY A 188 12.11 1.03 -22.59
C GLY A 188 12.48 0.01 -23.67
N ASP A 189 13.71 -0.46 -23.59
CA ASP A 189 14.32 -1.50 -24.43
C ASP A 189 14.27 -2.90 -23.81
N GLN A 190 13.89 -3.00 -22.53
CA GLN A 190 13.75 -4.24 -21.76
C GLN A 190 12.33 -4.40 -21.22
N GLU A 191 12.02 -5.60 -20.73
CA GLU A 191 10.78 -5.82 -19.97
C GLU A 191 10.75 -4.93 -18.73
N LEU A 192 9.60 -4.31 -18.51
CA LEU A 192 9.29 -3.54 -17.34
C LEU A 192 8.64 -4.46 -16.29
N VAL A 193 9.20 -4.49 -15.09
CA VAL A 193 8.65 -5.28 -13.97
C VAL A 193 8.31 -4.34 -12.83
N VAL A 194 7.03 -4.31 -12.46
CA VAL A 194 6.53 -3.53 -11.32
C VAL A 194 5.75 -4.41 -10.36
N VAL A 195 5.90 -4.13 -9.06
CA VAL A 195 5.16 -4.79 -7.98
C VAL A 195 4.20 -3.78 -7.38
N VAL A 196 2.94 -4.17 -7.26
CA VAL A 196 1.82 -3.29 -6.89
C VAL A 196 1.20 -3.80 -5.60
N PHE A 197 1.33 -3.01 -4.54
CA PHE A 197 0.79 -3.27 -3.21
C PHE A 197 -0.50 -2.48 -3.00
N HIS A 198 -1.57 -3.15 -2.56
CA HIS A 198 -2.85 -2.54 -2.20
C HIS A 198 -3.11 -2.71 -0.71
N HIS A 199 -3.59 -1.64 -0.05
CA HIS A 199 -4.00 -1.68 1.35
C HIS A 199 -5.54 -1.77 1.43
N ASN A 200 -6.06 -2.98 1.36
CA ASN A 200 -7.50 -3.24 1.24
C ASN A 200 -8.29 -2.91 2.51
N SER A 201 -7.65 -2.97 3.69
CA SER A 201 -8.26 -2.54 4.96
C SER A 201 -8.09 -1.04 5.25
N ASN A 202 -7.55 -0.27 4.31
CA ASN A 202 -7.38 1.17 4.48
C ASN A 202 -8.73 1.89 4.58
N PHE A 203 -8.78 2.96 5.38
CA PHE A 203 -10.00 3.76 5.58
C PHE A 203 -10.56 4.39 4.28
N ALA A 204 -9.73 4.57 3.26
CA ALA A 204 -10.17 5.08 1.96
C ALA A 204 -11.02 4.06 1.18
N ASN A 205 -10.88 2.75 1.49
CA ASN A 205 -11.71 1.71 0.91
C ASN A 205 -12.98 1.52 1.74
N GLN A 206 -14.10 2.04 1.24
CA GLN A 206 -15.40 1.99 1.91
C GLN A 206 -16.29 0.82 1.46
N LEU A 207 -15.77 -0.09 0.63
CA LEU A 207 -16.53 -1.24 0.11
C LEU A 207 -16.41 -2.43 1.08
N ASP A 208 -15.38 -3.24 0.89
CA ASP A 208 -15.00 -4.37 1.73
C ASP A 208 -13.51 -4.68 1.49
N GLN A 209 -12.93 -5.67 2.17
CA GLN A 209 -11.50 -5.99 2.05
C GLN A 209 -11.10 -6.69 0.74
N ASN A 210 -12.00 -6.89 -0.22
CA ASN A 210 -11.65 -7.45 -1.52
C ASN A 210 -11.03 -6.36 -2.41
N PRO A 211 -9.83 -6.62 -2.98
CA PRO A 211 -9.23 -5.71 -3.95
C PRO A 211 -10.08 -5.68 -5.22
N ARG A 212 -10.35 -4.50 -5.75
CA ARG A 212 -11.09 -4.31 -7.00
C ARG A 212 -10.33 -3.46 -7.99
N SER A 213 -10.41 -3.84 -9.26
CA SER A 213 -9.80 -3.12 -10.38
C SER A 213 -10.89 -2.67 -11.35
N PHE A 214 -11.10 -1.36 -11.45
CA PHE A 214 -12.06 -0.78 -12.37
C PHE A 214 -11.33 -0.24 -13.59
N PHE A 215 -11.28 -1.04 -14.65
CA PHE A 215 -10.66 -0.63 -15.91
C PHE A 215 -11.55 0.35 -16.67
N LEU A 216 -10.94 1.34 -17.31
CA LEU A 216 -11.61 2.31 -18.19
C LEU A 216 -11.53 1.92 -19.68
N ALA A 217 -10.82 0.84 -20.01
CA ALA A 217 -10.67 0.36 -21.38
C ALA A 217 -10.40 -1.14 -21.41
N GLY A 218 -10.54 -1.72 -22.61
CA GLY A 218 -10.31 -3.13 -22.86
C GLY A 218 -11.38 -4.03 -22.26
N ASN A 219 -11.13 -5.33 -22.28
CA ASN A 219 -11.95 -6.35 -21.66
C ASN A 219 -11.03 -7.27 -20.87
N PRO A 220 -10.66 -6.87 -19.63
CA PRO A 220 -9.63 -7.53 -18.85
C PRO A 220 -10.04 -8.92 -18.37
N GLY A 221 -11.35 -9.16 -18.25
CA GLY A 221 -11.90 -10.41 -17.79
C GLY A 221 -11.97 -11.45 -18.90
N ASN A 222 -11.05 -12.41 -18.86
CA ASN A 222 -11.09 -13.61 -19.71
C ASN A 222 -11.66 -14.79 -18.92
N GLU A 223 -12.29 -15.76 -19.60
CA GLU A 223 -12.78 -17.02 -19.01
C GLU A 223 -11.70 -17.73 -18.15
N GLN A 224 -10.42 -17.55 -18.50
CA GLN A 224 -9.27 -18.08 -17.77
C GLN A 224 -9.09 -17.47 -16.37
N GLU A 225 -9.30 -16.16 -16.22
CA GLU A 225 -9.22 -15.47 -14.93
C GLU A 225 -10.38 -15.94 -14.04
N GLU A 226 -11.58 -16.01 -14.60
CA GLU A 226 -12.76 -16.51 -13.89
C GLU A 226 -12.62 -17.98 -13.48
N GLU A 227 -12.08 -18.84 -14.35
CA GLU A 227 -11.86 -20.24 -14.04
C GLU A 227 -10.80 -20.43 -12.95
N GLN A 228 -9.73 -19.63 -12.95
CA GLN A 228 -8.71 -19.65 -11.90
C GLN A 228 -9.26 -19.14 -10.56
N TYR A 229 -10.06 -18.05 -10.55
CA TYR A 229 -10.76 -17.59 -9.36
C TYR A 229 -11.74 -18.64 -8.82
N ARG A 230 -12.50 -19.33 -9.69
CA ARG A 230 -13.39 -20.43 -9.28
C ARG A 230 -12.62 -21.61 -8.69
N ARG A 231 -11.47 -21.97 -9.28
CA ARG A 231 -10.61 -23.07 -8.79
C ARG A 231 -10.02 -22.78 -7.40
N LEU A 232 -9.63 -21.53 -7.13
CA LEU A 232 -9.14 -21.12 -5.81
C LEU A 232 -10.24 -21.09 -4.75
N ARG A 233 -11.47 -20.67 -5.10
CA ARG A 233 -12.58 -20.50 -4.14
C ARG A 233 -13.33 -21.78 -3.76
N GLY A 234 -13.28 -22.83 -4.58
CA GLY A 234 -14.13 -24.01 -4.38
C GLY A 234 -15.62 -23.68 -4.59
N SER A 235 -16.37 -24.62 -5.15
CA SER A 235 -17.72 -24.43 -5.72
C SER A 235 -18.87 -24.09 -4.74
N LYS A 236 -18.68 -23.35 -3.64
CA LYS A 236 -19.69 -23.19 -2.57
C LYS A 236 -20.23 -21.77 -2.30
N ARG A 237 -19.90 -20.75 -3.08
CA ARG A 237 -20.65 -19.46 -3.09
C ARG A 237 -20.90 -18.98 -4.52
N GLY A 238 -21.89 -19.60 -5.17
CA GLY A 238 -22.28 -19.33 -6.56
C GLY A 238 -23.07 -18.03 -6.80
N GLN A 239 -22.82 -16.94 -6.07
CA GLN A 239 -23.53 -15.66 -6.27
C GLN A 239 -22.68 -14.38 -6.16
N GLU A 240 -21.41 -14.45 -5.72
CA GLU A 240 -20.55 -13.25 -5.55
C GLU A 240 -19.31 -13.23 -6.47
N ALA A 241 -19.17 -14.23 -7.36
CA ALA A 241 -18.12 -14.29 -8.37
C ALA A 241 -18.65 -13.82 -9.73
N GLN A 242 -19.46 -12.75 -9.75
CA GLN A 242 -19.61 -11.96 -10.97
C GLN A 242 -18.27 -11.25 -11.14
N SER A 243 -17.38 -11.96 -11.84
CA SER A 243 -16.05 -11.57 -12.23
C SER A 243 -16.03 -10.14 -12.75
N GLU A 244 -14.95 -9.41 -12.50
CA GLU A 244 -14.63 -8.09 -13.05
C GLU A 244 -14.46 -8.20 -14.59
N LEU A 245 -15.50 -8.64 -15.29
CA LEU A 245 -15.56 -8.80 -16.73
C LEU A 245 -15.88 -7.45 -17.35
N GLY A 246 -15.11 -7.10 -18.38
CA GLY A 246 -15.25 -5.82 -19.05
C GLY A 246 -14.66 -4.63 -18.29
N ASN A 247 -14.66 -3.50 -18.96
CA ASN A 247 -14.36 -2.20 -18.36
C ASN A 247 -15.65 -1.55 -17.80
N VAL A 248 -15.53 -0.43 -17.10
CA VAL A 248 -16.69 0.26 -16.50
C VAL A 248 -17.76 0.67 -17.52
N PHE A 249 -17.38 0.95 -18.77
CA PHE A 249 -18.33 1.31 -19.83
C PHE A 249 -19.13 0.10 -20.31
N SER A 250 -18.62 -1.12 -20.15
CA SER A 250 -19.30 -2.34 -20.60
C SER A 250 -20.69 -2.54 -19.97
N GLY A 251 -20.88 -2.04 -18.74
CA GLY A 251 -22.16 -2.07 -18.02
C GLY A 251 -23.12 -0.93 -18.37
N LEU A 252 -22.73 0.01 -19.23
CA LEU A 252 -23.55 1.14 -19.64
C LEU A 252 -24.20 0.89 -21.02
N ASP A 253 -25.34 1.54 -21.23
CA ASP A 253 -26.15 1.45 -22.45
C ASP A 253 -25.47 2.18 -23.62
N ASP A 254 -25.58 1.63 -24.84
CA ASP A 254 -24.89 2.14 -26.04
C ASP A 254 -25.37 3.56 -26.39
N GLU A 255 -26.69 3.77 -26.38
CA GLU A 255 -27.32 5.04 -26.70
C GLU A 255 -27.02 6.09 -25.63
N LEU A 256 -27.08 5.71 -24.34
CA LEU A 256 -26.72 6.61 -23.24
C LEU A 256 -25.24 7.03 -23.30
N LEU A 257 -24.33 6.12 -23.64
CA LEU A 257 -22.91 6.45 -23.85
C LEU A 257 -22.73 7.40 -25.04
N ALA A 258 -23.41 7.13 -26.15
CA ALA A 258 -23.36 7.98 -27.34
C ALA A 258 -23.82 9.41 -27.03
N GLU A 259 -24.92 9.55 -26.29
CA GLU A 259 -25.43 10.85 -25.83
C GLU A 259 -24.45 11.53 -24.86
N ALA A 260 -23.98 10.82 -23.83
CA ALA A 260 -23.11 11.37 -22.79
C ALA A 260 -21.76 11.86 -23.35
N PHE A 261 -21.18 11.13 -24.29
CA PHE A 261 -19.92 11.51 -24.95
C PHE A 261 -20.12 12.38 -26.20
N ASN A 262 -21.38 12.60 -26.62
CA ASN A 262 -21.75 13.31 -27.85
C ASN A 262 -21.02 12.75 -29.10
N VAL A 263 -21.12 11.43 -29.28
CA VAL A 263 -20.52 10.67 -30.39
C VAL A 263 -21.56 9.76 -31.03
N ASP A 264 -21.25 9.17 -32.18
CA ASP A 264 -22.12 8.15 -32.76
C ASP A 264 -22.09 6.84 -31.94
N VAL A 265 -23.16 6.05 -32.08
CA VAL A 265 -23.35 4.79 -31.34
C VAL A 265 -22.24 3.77 -31.63
N GLU A 266 -21.67 3.74 -32.83
CA GLU A 266 -20.58 2.82 -33.14
C GLU A 266 -19.31 3.20 -32.37
N THR A 267 -19.01 4.49 -32.27
CA THR A 267 -17.90 5.00 -31.45
C THR A 267 -18.12 4.73 -29.97
N ALA A 268 -19.33 4.95 -29.45
CA ALA A 268 -19.69 4.63 -28.07
C ALA A 268 -19.53 3.13 -27.76
N ARG A 269 -19.93 2.25 -28.68
CA ARG A 269 -19.77 0.80 -28.55
C ARG A 269 -18.30 0.36 -28.44
N LYS A 270 -17.37 1.09 -29.07
CA LYS A 270 -15.92 0.81 -28.94
C LYS A 270 -15.41 1.01 -27.52
N LEU A 271 -15.98 1.96 -26.74
CA LEU A 271 -15.60 2.17 -25.34
C LEU A 271 -15.90 0.95 -24.47
N ARG A 272 -16.96 0.21 -24.77
CA ARG A 272 -17.37 -0.98 -24.01
C ARG A 272 -16.42 -2.17 -24.17
N GLY A 273 -15.59 -2.18 -25.22
CA GLY A 273 -14.55 -3.19 -25.41
C GLY A 273 -15.05 -4.64 -25.60
N GLN A 274 -16.32 -4.86 -25.94
CA GLN A 274 -16.94 -6.21 -25.95
C GLN A 274 -16.23 -7.24 -26.85
N ASN A 275 -15.58 -6.78 -27.92
CA ASN A 275 -14.85 -7.63 -28.87
C ASN A 275 -13.32 -7.50 -28.72
N ASP A 276 -12.84 -6.94 -27.60
CA ASP A 276 -11.42 -6.82 -27.31
C ASP A 276 -10.94 -8.06 -26.55
N GLU A 277 -10.00 -8.82 -27.10
CA GLU A 277 -9.44 -10.02 -26.47
C GLU A 277 -8.00 -9.80 -25.97
N ARG A 278 -7.50 -8.56 -26.02
CA ARG A 278 -6.08 -8.25 -25.75
C ARG A 278 -5.75 -8.27 -24.26
N GLY A 279 -6.75 -8.27 -23.38
CA GLY A 279 -6.60 -8.21 -21.92
C GLY A 279 -6.30 -6.79 -21.41
N HIS A 280 -5.78 -6.69 -20.18
CA HIS A 280 -5.51 -5.38 -19.54
C HIS A 280 -4.15 -4.76 -19.85
N ILE A 281 -3.23 -5.51 -20.46
CA ILE A 281 -1.95 -4.99 -20.96
C ILE A 281 -1.91 -5.21 -22.47
N ILE A 282 -2.05 -4.15 -23.24
CA ILE A 282 -2.07 -4.20 -24.71
C ILE A 282 -0.71 -3.85 -25.30
N ARG A 283 -0.47 -4.18 -26.56
CA ARG A 283 0.71 -3.71 -27.31
C ARG A 283 0.34 -2.51 -28.15
N ALA A 284 1.02 -1.39 -27.96
CA ALA A 284 0.90 -0.25 -28.85
C ALA A 284 1.56 -0.56 -30.21
N GLU A 285 0.79 -0.49 -31.30
CA GLU A 285 1.30 -0.73 -32.67
C GLU A 285 2.47 0.21 -33.02
N LYS A 286 2.33 1.48 -32.61
CA LYS A 286 3.32 2.54 -32.77
C LYS A 286 3.65 3.12 -31.39
N SER A 287 4.82 3.73 -31.27
CA SER A 287 5.19 4.44 -30.05
C SER A 287 4.13 5.49 -29.70
N ILE A 288 3.65 5.46 -28.45
CA ILE A 288 2.68 6.45 -27.96
C ILE A 288 3.35 7.83 -27.99
N GLN A 289 2.69 8.77 -28.66
CA GLN A 289 3.11 10.16 -28.71
C GLN A 289 2.52 10.86 -27.50
N LEU A 290 3.37 11.39 -26.62
CA LEU A 290 2.97 12.11 -25.42
C LEU A 290 3.54 13.52 -25.46
N ILE A 291 2.78 14.50 -25.02
CA ILE A 291 3.31 15.84 -24.77
C ILE A 291 4.13 15.74 -23.49
N GLN A 292 5.43 16.01 -23.57
CA GLN A 292 6.29 16.13 -22.39
C GLN A 292 7.01 17.49 -22.49
N PRO A 293 6.63 18.50 -21.69
CA PRO A 293 7.31 19.78 -21.69
C PRO A 293 8.75 19.60 -21.22
N HIS A 294 9.69 20.33 -21.84
CA HIS A 294 11.08 20.35 -21.37
C HIS A 294 11.15 20.85 -19.93
N ARG A 295 12.00 20.21 -19.11
CA ARG A 295 12.19 20.45 -17.65
C ARG A 295 12.40 21.91 -17.23
N SER A 296 12.62 22.84 -18.16
CA SER A 296 12.94 24.25 -17.93
C SER A 296 11.75 25.23 -18.04
N ARG A 297 10.55 24.79 -18.44
CA ARG A 297 9.34 25.63 -18.46
C ARG A 297 8.20 24.96 -17.68
N GLN A 298 8.32 24.94 -16.36
CA GLN A 298 7.13 24.96 -15.51
C GLN A 298 6.65 26.42 -15.51
N GLU A 299 5.70 26.74 -16.39
CA GLU A 299 4.97 27.99 -16.26
C GLU A 299 4.23 27.97 -14.92
N ARG A 300 4.40 29.04 -14.15
CA ARG A 300 3.79 29.17 -12.83
C ARG A 300 2.31 29.49 -13.03
N HIS A 301 1.43 28.54 -12.74
CA HIS A 301 -0.01 28.73 -12.70
C HIS A 301 -0.46 28.82 -11.25
N ASN A 302 -0.89 30.01 -10.80
CA ASN A 302 -1.46 30.14 -9.46
C ASN A 302 -2.78 29.34 -9.36
N GLY A 303 -2.90 28.36 -8.46
CA GLY A 303 -4.17 27.63 -8.23
C GLY A 303 -4.04 26.21 -7.64
N LEU A 304 -5.13 25.42 -7.70
CA LEU A 304 -5.14 23.99 -7.35
C LEU A 304 -4.15 23.18 -8.21
N GLU A 305 -3.91 23.65 -9.43
CA GLU A 305 -2.93 23.15 -10.39
C GLU A 305 -1.51 23.03 -9.81
N GLU A 306 -1.10 23.94 -8.93
CA GLU A 306 0.24 23.99 -8.31
C GLU A 306 0.31 23.33 -6.91
N THR A 307 -0.81 22.84 -6.39
CA THR A 307 -0.86 22.27 -5.03
C THR A 307 -1.24 20.80 -5.08
N PHE A 308 -2.54 20.51 -5.12
CA PHE A 308 -3.07 19.16 -5.10
C PHE A 308 -2.82 18.41 -6.40
N CYS A 309 -2.99 19.08 -7.54
CA CYS A 309 -2.89 18.48 -8.88
C CYS A 309 -1.44 18.21 -9.32
N SER A 310 -0.48 18.97 -8.80
CA SER A 310 0.96 18.77 -9.05
C SER A 310 1.69 18.10 -7.88
N ALA A 311 0.96 17.55 -6.91
CA ALA A 311 1.55 16.92 -5.74
C ALA A 311 2.55 15.84 -6.14
N ARG A 312 3.70 15.79 -5.45
CA ARG A 312 4.71 14.77 -5.72
C ARG A 312 4.19 13.41 -5.27
N VAL A 313 4.11 12.45 -6.20
CA VAL A 313 3.60 11.09 -5.94
C VAL A 313 4.68 10.01 -6.00
N LYS A 314 5.94 10.38 -6.30
CA LYS A 314 7.02 9.43 -6.56
C LYS A 314 8.29 9.75 -5.77
N GLU A 315 9.05 8.72 -5.42
CA GLU A 315 10.41 8.83 -4.88
C GLU A 315 11.27 7.59 -5.20
N ASN A 316 12.57 7.76 -5.46
CA ASN A 316 13.48 6.64 -5.74
C ASN A 316 14.18 6.12 -4.48
N LEU A 317 13.97 4.83 -4.16
CA LEU A 317 14.53 4.13 -2.99
C LEU A 317 15.84 3.35 -3.27
N ASP A 318 16.23 3.16 -4.53
CA ASP A 318 17.46 2.42 -4.87
C ASP A 318 18.72 3.27 -4.80
N ARG A 319 18.61 4.60 -4.72
CA ARG A 319 19.75 5.50 -4.57
C ARG A 319 20.50 5.22 -3.26
N ALA A 320 21.68 4.62 -3.35
CA ALA A 320 22.51 4.31 -2.18
C ALA A 320 22.87 5.56 -1.35
N SER A 321 23.00 6.72 -1.99
CA SER A 321 23.25 8.01 -1.32
C SER A 321 22.10 8.49 -0.43
N ARG A 322 20.93 7.84 -0.50
CA ARG A 322 19.75 8.14 0.31
C ARG A 322 19.52 7.15 1.45
N ALA A 323 20.47 6.28 1.73
CA ALA A 323 20.33 5.33 2.83
C ALA A 323 20.25 6.06 4.18
N ASP A 324 19.17 5.81 4.93
CA ASP A 324 19.02 6.32 6.30
C ASP A 324 19.94 5.57 7.26
N PHE A 325 20.18 4.29 6.98
CA PHE A 325 21.16 3.46 7.68
C PHE A 325 22.11 2.82 6.68
N TYR A 326 23.41 2.96 6.94
CA TYR A 326 24.46 2.43 6.09
C TYR A 326 25.56 1.79 6.94
N ASN A 327 25.93 0.57 6.59
CA ASN A 327 27.11 -0.12 7.10
C ASN A 327 27.87 -0.70 5.90
N PRO A 328 29.08 -0.20 5.57
CA PRO A 328 29.81 -0.59 4.36
C PRO A 328 30.17 -2.08 4.31
N ARG A 329 30.19 -2.77 5.46
CA ARG A 329 30.51 -4.20 5.54
C ARG A 329 29.29 -5.10 5.65
N ALA A 330 28.08 -4.54 5.70
CA ALA A 330 26.88 -5.32 6.00
C ALA A 330 25.65 -4.92 5.18
N GLY A 331 25.48 -3.66 4.76
CA GLY A 331 24.37 -3.27 3.90
C GLY A 331 23.85 -1.86 4.11
N ARG A 332 22.65 -1.61 3.55
CA ARG A 332 21.92 -0.34 3.68
C ARG A 332 20.43 -0.54 3.88
N PHE A 333 19.78 0.42 4.52
CA PHE A 333 18.33 0.50 4.67
C PHE A 333 17.87 1.93 4.42
N SER A 334 16.86 2.10 3.58
CA SER A 334 16.27 3.38 3.20
C SER A 334 14.77 3.32 3.44
N THR A 335 14.20 4.35 4.04
CA THR A 335 12.77 4.45 4.37
C THR A 335 12.11 5.50 3.48
N LEU A 336 10.83 5.29 3.22
CA LEU A 336 9.97 6.22 2.50
C LEU A 336 8.68 6.37 3.29
N ASN A 337 8.51 7.54 3.91
CA ASN A 337 7.38 7.86 4.76
C ASN A 337 6.87 9.28 4.46
N SER A 338 5.93 9.78 5.26
CA SER A 338 5.34 11.11 5.10
C SER A 338 6.34 12.27 5.12
N PHE A 339 7.50 12.12 5.79
CA PHE A 339 8.54 13.15 5.82
C PHE A 339 9.32 13.26 4.49
N ASN A 340 9.30 12.20 3.67
CA ASN A 340 9.98 12.18 2.38
C ASN A 340 9.03 12.45 1.22
N LEU A 341 7.81 11.90 1.30
CA LEU A 341 6.79 11.93 0.25
C LEU A 341 5.43 12.24 0.89
N PRO A 342 5.00 13.52 0.95
CA PRO A 342 3.86 13.96 1.77
C PRO A 342 2.53 13.24 1.51
N ILE A 343 2.26 12.80 0.28
CA ILE A 343 1.04 12.04 -0.06
C ILE A 343 0.89 10.77 0.81
N LEU A 344 2.00 10.21 1.29
CA LEU A 344 1.98 9.03 2.16
C LEU A 344 1.26 9.25 3.49
N SER A 345 1.15 10.48 3.97
CA SER A 345 0.33 10.77 5.15
C SER A 345 -1.15 10.57 4.85
N PHE A 346 -1.62 11.08 3.70
CA PHE A 346 -2.98 10.88 3.24
C PHE A 346 -3.29 9.39 3.00
N LEU A 347 -2.34 8.64 2.43
CA LEU A 347 -2.54 7.21 2.17
C LEU A 347 -2.42 6.34 3.42
N GLN A 348 -1.81 6.83 4.50
CA GLN A 348 -1.40 6.04 5.66
C GLN A 348 -0.54 4.82 5.26
N LEU A 349 0.45 5.06 4.38
CA LEU A 349 1.35 4.02 3.86
C LEU A 349 2.80 4.45 3.91
N SER A 350 3.71 3.50 4.05
CA SER A 350 5.14 3.73 3.88
C SER A 350 5.80 2.57 3.15
N ALA A 351 7.00 2.79 2.65
CA ALA A 351 7.82 1.74 2.07
C ALA A 351 9.24 1.79 2.62
N SER A 352 9.99 0.71 2.42
CA SER A 352 11.41 0.70 2.72
C SER A 352 12.16 -0.21 1.76
N ARG A 353 13.45 0.07 1.60
CA ARG A 353 14.37 -0.66 0.73
C ARG A 353 15.57 -1.10 1.54
N GLY A 354 15.79 -2.41 1.59
CA GLY A 354 16.91 -2.99 2.31
C GLY A 354 17.83 -3.80 1.41
N VAL A 355 19.13 -3.63 1.61
CA VAL A 355 20.19 -4.40 0.94
C VAL A 355 21.10 -4.93 2.03
N LEU A 356 21.21 -6.26 2.13
CA LEU A 356 22.17 -6.94 2.99
C LEU A 356 23.25 -7.56 2.12
N HIS A 357 24.50 -7.34 2.51
CA HIS A 357 25.64 -8.04 1.94
C HIS A 357 25.68 -9.49 2.44
N ARG A 358 26.58 -10.29 1.86
CA ARG A 358 26.74 -11.70 2.23
C ARG A 358 26.79 -11.90 3.73
N ASN A 359 25.99 -12.83 4.25
CA ASN A 359 25.94 -13.19 5.68
C ASN A 359 25.61 -12.03 6.63
N ALA A 360 25.17 -10.87 6.14
CA ALA A 360 24.81 -9.75 6.99
C ALA A 360 23.46 -9.99 7.66
N ILE A 361 23.30 -9.40 8.84
CA ILE A 361 22.08 -9.53 9.66
C ILE A 361 21.41 -8.18 9.72
N PHE A 362 20.11 -8.16 9.42
CA PHE A 362 19.24 -7.09 9.86
C PHE A 362 18.76 -7.43 11.27
N ALA A 363 18.98 -6.52 12.23
CA ALA A 363 18.73 -6.73 13.64
C ALA A 363 17.35 -7.36 13.89
N PRO A 364 17.20 -8.29 14.85
CA PRO A 364 15.88 -8.72 15.28
C PRO A 364 15.08 -7.50 15.74
N HIS A 365 13.86 -7.35 15.23
CA HIS A 365 13.05 -6.16 15.44
C HIS A 365 11.56 -6.46 15.32
N TRP A 366 10.70 -5.53 15.74
CA TRP A 366 9.27 -5.56 15.43
C TRP A 366 8.80 -4.19 14.93
N TYR A 367 7.73 -4.19 14.14
CA TYR A 367 7.01 -2.97 13.79
C TYR A 367 5.97 -2.67 14.87
N THR A 368 5.99 -1.44 15.40
CA THR A 368 5.11 -1.02 16.50
C THR A 368 3.71 -0.63 16.05
N ASN A 369 3.56 -0.17 14.82
CA ASN A 369 2.36 0.51 14.31
C ASN A 369 1.96 0.10 12.89
N ALA A 370 2.56 -0.96 12.32
CA ALA A 370 2.28 -1.40 10.95
C ALA A 370 2.48 -2.91 10.78
N HIS A 371 1.74 -3.51 9.84
CA HIS A 371 2.15 -4.75 9.18
C HIS A 371 3.21 -4.41 8.12
N SER A 372 4.07 -5.36 7.78
CA SER A 372 5.10 -5.20 6.75
C SER A 372 5.03 -6.36 5.75
N LEU A 373 4.72 -6.05 4.50
CA LEU A 373 4.77 -7.01 3.40
C LEU A 373 6.11 -6.86 2.69
N ILE A 374 6.93 -7.91 2.72
CA ILE A 374 8.28 -7.94 2.17
C ILE A 374 8.26 -8.66 0.83
N TYR A 375 8.72 -8.00 -0.22
CA TYR A 375 8.97 -8.59 -1.54
C TYR A 375 10.47 -8.69 -1.78
N ALA A 376 10.97 -9.92 -1.99
CA ALA A 376 12.38 -10.16 -2.28
C ALA A 376 12.70 -9.82 -3.73
N THR A 377 13.58 -8.84 -3.95
CA THR A 377 13.95 -8.33 -5.28
C THR A 377 15.24 -8.93 -5.81
N ARG A 378 16.10 -9.49 -4.96
CA ARG A 378 17.34 -10.17 -5.35
C ARG A 378 17.88 -11.05 -4.23
N GLY A 379 18.48 -12.18 -4.60
CA GLY A 379 19.21 -13.03 -3.66
C GLY A 379 18.30 -13.82 -2.72
N ALA A 380 18.79 -14.15 -1.53
CA ALA A 380 18.03 -14.89 -0.54
C ALA A 380 18.43 -14.56 0.90
N SER A 381 17.50 -14.78 1.83
CA SER A 381 17.73 -14.60 3.26
C SER A 381 16.96 -15.63 4.07
N ARG A 382 17.58 -16.16 5.13
CA ARG A 382 16.84 -16.85 6.19
C ARG A 382 16.13 -15.80 7.05
N LEU A 383 14.82 -15.95 7.18
CA LEU A 383 13.98 -15.16 8.06
C LEU A 383 13.45 -16.02 9.19
N GLN A 384 13.34 -15.44 10.38
CA GLN A 384 12.57 -15.99 11.48
C GLN A 384 11.54 -14.95 11.92
N ILE A 385 10.27 -15.34 12.04
CA ILE A 385 9.16 -14.49 12.49
C ILE A 385 8.55 -15.14 13.72
N VAL A 386 8.44 -14.39 14.82
CA VAL A 386 8.03 -14.86 16.13
C VAL A 386 6.78 -14.11 16.60
N ASN A 387 5.75 -14.86 17.02
CA ASN A 387 4.48 -14.32 17.49
C ASN A 387 4.53 -13.95 18.99
N HIS A 388 3.41 -13.44 19.52
CA HIS A 388 3.27 -13.06 20.93
C HIS A 388 3.44 -14.21 21.94
N ARG A 389 3.39 -15.48 21.50
CA ARG A 389 3.63 -16.67 22.34
C ARG A 389 5.09 -17.10 22.35
N GLY A 390 5.98 -16.36 21.68
CA GLY A 390 7.38 -16.74 21.51
C GLY A 390 7.59 -17.90 20.53
N GLN A 391 6.58 -18.25 19.74
CA GLN A 391 6.67 -19.32 18.74
C GLN A 391 7.17 -18.75 17.42
N ALA A 392 8.18 -19.40 16.82
CA ALA A 392 8.62 -19.09 15.46
C ALA A 392 7.55 -19.60 14.47
N VAL A 393 6.67 -18.69 14.04
CA VAL A 393 5.59 -18.98 13.07
C VAL A 393 6.11 -18.98 11.63
N PHE A 394 7.35 -18.56 11.42
CA PHE A 394 8.12 -18.79 10.20
C PHE A 394 9.59 -18.95 10.59
N ASP A 395 10.24 -19.97 10.05
CA ASP A 395 11.70 -20.12 10.04
C ASP A 395 12.11 -20.78 8.73
N GLY A 396 12.55 -19.98 7.77
CA GLY A 396 12.78 -20.46 6.41
C GLY A 396 13.52 -19.46 5.54
N GLN A 397 13.84 -19.91 4.32
CA GLN A 397 14.46 -19.04 3.31
C GLN A 397 13.38 -18.28 2.54
N VAL A 398 13.63 -17.00 2.30
CA VAL A 398 12.90 -16.15 1.36
C VAL A 398 13.83 -15.82 0.21
N ARG A 399 13.38 -16.08 -1.02
CA ARG A 399 14.15 -15.94 -2.27
C ARG A 399 13.52 -14.91 -3.20
N GLU A 400 14.30 -14.42 -4.14
CA GLU A 400 13.86 -13.49 -5.18
C GLU A 400 12.50 -13.90 -5.80
N GLY A 401 11.60 -12.93 -5.90
CA GLY A 401 10.25 -13.13 -6.42
C GLY A 401 9.22 -13.56 -5.38
N GLN A 402 9.62 -13.96 -4.17
CA GLN A 402 8.71 -14.35 -3.09
C GLN A 402 8.26 -13.16 -2.24
N VAL A 403 7.09 -13.32 -1.61
CA VAL A 403 6.50 -12.39 -0.65
C VAL A 403 6.39 -13.05 0.72
N VAL A 404 6.65 -12.30 1.79
CA VAL A 404 6.33 -12.71 3.15
C VAL A 404 5.72 -11.54 3.93
N VAL A 405 4.67 -11.80 4.71
CA VAL A 405 4.05 -10.79 5.57
C VAL A 405 4.59 -10.94 6.99
N VAL A 406 4.99 -9.83 7.60
CA VAL A 406 5.32 -9.71 9.01
C VAL A 406 4.22 -8.89 9.68
N PRO A 407 3.33 -9.52 10.48
CA PRO A 407 2.30 -8.78 11.18
C PRO A 407 2.87 -7.79 12.20
N GLN A 408 2.10 -6.75 12.52
CA GLN A 408 2.44 -5.79 13.57
C GLN A 408 2.82 -6.51 14.89
N ASN A 409 3.87 -6.03 15.55
CA ASN A 409 4.43 -6.56 16.80
C ASN A 409 5.02 -7.98 16.74
N PHE A 410 4.98 -8.68 15.60
CA PHE A 410 5.73 -9.93 15.45
C PHE A 410 7.21 -9.58 15.32
N ALA A 411 8.06 -10.27 16.09
CA ALA A 411 9.49 -10.06 15.99
C ALA A 411 10.03 -10.77 14.75
N VAL A 412 10.89 -10.11 13.99
CA VAL A 412 11.51 -10.65 12.79
C VAL A 412 13.01 -10.39 12.77
N VAL A 413 13.79 -11.38 12.36
CA VAL A 413 15.22 -11.25 12.05
C VAL A 413 15.46 -11.72 10.61
N LYS A 414 16.43 -11.10 9.93
CA LYS A 414 16.82 -11.45 8.56
C LYS A 414 18.32 -11.67 8.54
N GLN A 415 18.76 -12.82 8.02
CA GLN A 415 20.17 -13.09 7.75
C GLN A 415 20.33 -13.39 6.25
N ALA A 416 21.10 -12.58 5.55
CA ALA A 416 21.36 -12.79 4.13
C ALA A 416 22.21 -14.04 3.91
N GLU A 417 21.93 -14.75 2.82
CA GLU A 417 22.75 -15.87 2.34
C GLU A 417 24.01 -15.34 1.62
N GLU A 418 24.79 -16.23 1.00
CA GLU A 418 26.09 -15.89 0.39
C GLU A 418 26.00 -14.84 -0.73
N GLN A 419 24.93 -14.86 -1.51
CA GLN A 419 24.66 -13.93 -2.61
C GLN A 419 24.14 -12.56 -2.15
N GLY A 420 23.96 -12.36 -0.83
CA GLY A 420 23.29 -11.20 -0.28
C GLY A 420 21.77 -11.27 -0.42
N PHE A 421 21.09 -10.22 0.04
CA PHE A 421 19.63 -10.13 0.00
C PHE A 421 19.16 -8.71 -0.22
N GLU A 422 18.26 -8.54 -1.17
CA GLU A 422 17.62 -7.27 -1.46
C GLU A 422 16.11 -7.42 -1.40
N TRP A 423 15.44 -6.49 -0.73
CA TRP A 423 13.98 -6.46 -0.65
C TRP A 423 13.44 -5.03 -0.69
N VAL A 424 12.19 -4.92 -1.10
CA VAL A 424 11.32 -3.79 -0.79
C VAL A 424 10.27 -4.26 0.23
N ALA A 425 9.94 -3.44 1.21
CA ALA A 425 8.85 -3.71 2.13
C ALA A 425 7.82 -2.58 2.08
N PHE A 426 6.55 -2.95 2.02
CA PHE A 426 5.40 -2.04 2.08
C PHE A 426 4.75 -2.15 3.45
N ASN A 427 4.48 -1.03 4.09
CA ASN A 427 3.95 -1.00 5.44
C ASN A 427 2.60 -0.27 5.49
N THR A 428 1.68 -0.81 6.29
CA THR A 428 0.29 -0.34 6.44
C THR A 428 0.14 0.88 7.35
N ASN A 429 1.16 1.74 7.40
CA ASN A 429 1.14 3.00 8.17
C ASN A 429 2.08 4.03 7.53
N GLU A 430 1.72 5.32 7.57
CA GLU A 430 2.48 6.44 7.01
C GLU A 430 3.90 6.57 7.56
N ASN A 431 4.09 6.25 8.84
CA ASN A 431 5.33 6.44 9.58
C ASN A 431 5.67 5.14 10.34
N ALA A 432 5.78 4.04 9.59
CA ALA A 432 6.05 2.73 10.16
C ALA A 432 7.35 2.73 10.98
N ALA A 433 7.23 2.39 12.27
CA ALA A 433 8.30 2.53 13.24
C ALA A 433 8.77 1.16 13.74
N ILE A 434 10.09 0.95 13.67
CA ILE A 434 10.79 -0.27 14.04
C ILE A 434 11.43 -0.10 15.43
N ASN A 435 11.25 -1.10 16.30
CA ASN A 435 12.04 -1.26 17.52
C ASN A 435 13.00 -2.44 17.36
N THR A 436 14.30 -2.21 17.57
CA THR A 436 15.31 -3.29 17.52
C THR A 436 15.48 -3.97 18.88
N LEU A 437 15.81 -5.25 18.87
CA LEU A 437 16.13 -6.06 20.06
C LEU A 437 17.63 -6.12 20.33
N SER A 438 18.47 -5.85 19.33
CA SER A 438 19.93 -5.80 19.47
C SER A 438 20.55 -4.59 18.76
N GLY A 439 21.78 -4.26 19.15
CA GLY A 439 22.49 -3.06 18.67
C GLY A 439 22.31 -1.83 19.56
N ARG A 440 22.93 -0.72 19.13
CA ARG A 440 23.06 0.53 19.89
C ARG A 440 21.73 1.22 20.22
N THR A 441 20.69 1.00 19.43
CA THR A 441 19.36 1.60 19.59
C THR A 441 18.32 0.59 20.07
N SER A 442 18.75 -0.54 20.64
CA SER A 442 17.84 -1.63 21.00
C SER A 442 17.07 -1.42 22.30
N ALA A 443 15.91 -2.07 22.39
CA ALA A 443 15.11 -2.17 23.59
C ALA A 443 15.93 -2.73 24.77
N ILE A 444 16.73 -3.78 24.55
CA ILE A 444 17.60 -4.36 25.59
C ILE A 444 18.62 -3.35 26.11
N ARG A 445 19.21 -2.53 25.22
CA ARG A 445 20.15 -1.48 25.65
C ARG A 445 19.46 -0.37 26.46
N GLY A 446 18.17 -0.13 26.21
CA GLY A 446 17.33 0.82 26.96
C GLY A 446 16.99 0.40 28.39
N LEU A 447 17.04 -0.89 28.73
CA LEU A 447 16.75 -1.39 30.08
C LEU A 447 17.91 -1.15 31.07
N PRO A 448 17.69 -0.89 32.37
CA PRO A 448 18.75 -0.89 33.36
C PRO A 448 19.52 -2.22 33.38
N VAL A 449 20.84 -2.19 33.60
CA VAL A 449 21.67 -3.40 33.56
C VAL A 449 21.19 -4.46 34.55
N ASP A 450 20.78 -4.04 35.75
CA ASP A 450 20.34 -4.97 36.78
C ASP A 450 18.94 -5.53 36.47
N VAL A 451 18.11 -4.84 35.68
CA VAL A 451 16.85 -5.41 35.17
C VAL A 451 17.15 -6.55 34.20
N VAL A 452 18.10 -6.36 33.28
CA VAL A 452 18.55 -7.43 32.37
C VAL A 452 19.17 -8.58 33.14
N ALA A 453 20.06 -8.28 34.10
CA ALA A 453 20.73 -9.30 34.92
C ALA A 453 19.71 -10.18 35.68
N ASN A 454 18.76 -9.56 36.37
CA ASN A 454 17.75 -10.31 37.14
C ASN A 454 16.74 -11.02 36.24
N ALA A 455 16.26 -10.37 35.16
CA ALA A 455 15.26 -10.95 34.27
C ALA A 455 15.75 -12.21 33.54
N TYR A 456 17.06 -12.25 33.22
CA TYR A 456 17.68 -13.38 32.52
C TYR A 456 18.60 -14.24 33.40
N GLN A 457 18.64 -14.01 34.71
CA GLN A 457 19.51 -14.71 35.67
C GLN A 457 21.00 -14.70 35.27
N LEU A 458 21.51 -13.52 34.91
CA LEU A 458 22.87 -13.30 34.44
C LEU A 458 23.71 -12.58 35.51
N SER A 459 25.03 -12.76 35.46
CA SER A 459 25.94 -11.82 36.12
C SER A 459 25.79 -10.42 35.53
N ARG A 460 26.20 -9.41 36.30
CA ARG A 460 26.16 -8.02 35.84
C ARG A 460 27.06 -7.82 34.62
N GLU A 461 28.20 -8.50 34.56
CA GLU A 461 29.14 -8.49 33.45
C GLU A 461 28.52 -9.09 32.18
N GLU A 462 27.80 -10.21 32.28
CA GLU A 462 27.08 -10.81 31.15
C GLU A 462 25.96 -9.90 30.64
N ALA A 463 25.18 -9.29 31.55
CA ALA A 463 24.16 -8.32 31.18
C ALA A 463 24.77 -7.10 30.45
N GLN A 464 25.94 -6.61 30.89
CA GLN A 464 26.68 -5.57 30.16
C GLN A 464 27.10 -6.03 28.77
N ARG A 465 27.59 -7.27 28.61
CA ARG A 465 27.95 -7.82 27.28
C ARG A 465 26.72 -7.88 26.36
N ILE A 466 25.58 -8.39 26.83
CA ILE A 466 24.35 -8.42 26.03
C ILE A 466 23.95 -7.02 25.55
N LYS A 467 24.07 -6.00 26.41
CA LYS A 467 23.72 -4.61 26.07
C LYS A 467 24.70 -3.93 25.13
N PHE A 468 26.00 -4.24 25.22
CA PHE A 468 27.05 -3.40 24.64
C PHE A 468 28.00 -4.11 23.67
N SER A 469 27.91 -5.42 23.47
CA SER A 469 28.81 -6.13 22.52
C SER A 469 28.55 -5.78 21.06
N ARG A 470 27.35 -5.30 20.70
CA ARG A 470 27.01 -4.81 19.35
C ARG A 470 26.89 -3.29 19.35
N GLN A 471 27.77 -2.61 18.63
CA GLN A 471 27.85 -1.13 18.61
C GLN A 471 27.13 -0.52 17.41
N GLU A 472 26.91 -1.30 16.37
CA GLU A 472 26.07 -0.94 15.24
C GLU A 472 24.59 -0.83 15.65
N THR A 473 23.77 -0.18 14.82
CA THR A 473 22.35 0.09 15.13
C THR A 473 21.39 -0.96 14.57
N LEU A 474 21.32 -1.09 13.24
CA LEU A 474 20.27 -1.86 12.55
C LEU A 474 20.81 -3.00 11.68
N ILE A 475 21.96 -2.82 11.05
CA ILE A 475 22.54 -3.79 10.11
C ILE A 475 23.96 -4.14 10.54
N PHE A 476 24.23 -5.43 10.71
CA PHE A 476 25.45 -5.96 11.32
C PHE A 476 26.13 -6.97 10.42
N ASN A 477 27.45 -7.07 10.54
CA ASN A 477 28.20 -8.18 9.96
C ASN A 477 28.18 -9.38 10.92
N ALA A 478 27.84 -10.58 10.43
CA ALA A 478 27.84 -11.78 11.26
C ALA A 478 29.24 -12.15 11.79
N ASN A 479 30.31 -11.80 11.07
CA ASN A 479 31.68 -12.21 11.39
C ASN A 479 32.37 -11.36 12.46
N ASP A 480 31.88 -10.16 12.78
CA ASP A 480 32.47 -9.34 13.85
C ASP A 480 32.28 -10.00 15.25
N ALA A 481 31.25 -10.84 15.40
CA ALA A 481 31.02 -11.61 16.63
C ALA A 481 32.07 -12.71 16.87
N ARG A 482 32.67 -13.27 15.82
CA ARG A 482 33.69 -14.34 15.94
C ARG A 482 35.10 -13.84 16.22
N ARG A 483 35.38 -12.54 16.00
CA ARG A 483 36.69 -11.93 16.29
C ARG A 483 36.82 -11.41 17.72
N SER A 484 35.73 -11.41 18.48
CA SER A 484 35.63 -10.84 19.82
C SER A 484 35.52 -11.91 20.93
N ALA A 485 35.58 -13.20 20.54
CA ALA A 485 35.46 -14.36 21.42
C ALA A 485 36.83 -15.00 21.67
#